data_AF-A0A6B3H9U3-F1
#
_entry.id   AF-A0A6B3H9U3-F1
#
_cell.length_a   1.000
_cell.length_b   1.000
_cell.length_c   1.000
_cell.angle_alpha   90.00
_cell.angle_beta   90.00
_cell.angle_gamma   90.00
#
_symmetry.space_group_name_H-M   'P 1'
#
loop_
_entity.id
_entity.type
_entity.pdbx_description
1 polymer ?
#
loop_
_entity_poly.entity_id
_entity_poly.type
_entity_poly.pdbx_seq_one_letter_code
_entity_poly.pdbx_strand_id
1 'polypeptide(L)'
;DEMRAKDMAVAHGAHMFWNPPTAFDKSVFDKIVSSHEGASGEPLLRFSPGNDHAVLVHPEPRPASPPPTRPESIAEDMQLSGKDTGVPGLADTVHADGRAFRRMPARGDGDCLFRSLLDTARSHPVPPPWAARNVAGLRSLIRDRLTGSELLAPDVEATPDPVLAVVDDLRMTALAGVRDAEARERIAQRWDRIEQAVVTNGDGRRWRQILKDSGYPHLADVAPTPADARRLGTDGLILAAAELPALWSSPFADALPLALAHTLDIELRLVRPDPSTATGTSVTPLNPGGRSGTLHVAY
;
A
#
# COMPACT_ATOMS: atom_id res chain seq x y z
N ASP A 1 -5.47 15.58 -15.15
CA ASP A 1 -4.41 16.50 -14.69
C ASP A 1 -3.26 15.82 -13.98
N GLU A 2 -3.51 14.94 -13.01
CA GLU A 2 -2.44 14.18 -12.33
C GLU A 2 -1.62 13.28 -13.27
N MET A 3 -2.27 12.63 -14.24
CA MET A 3 -1.58 11.83 -15.28
C MET A 3 -0.66 12.70 -16.15
N ARG A 4 -1.15 13.87 -16.57
CA ARG A 4 -0.39 14.82 -17.39
C ARG A 4 0.78 15.45 -16.61
N ALA A 5 0.63 15.65 -15.30
CA ALA A 5 1.70 16.12 -14.41
C ALA A 5 2.83 15.08 -14.20
N LYS A 6 2.58 13.82 -14.52
CA LYS A 6 3.55 12.72 -14.51
C LYS A 6 4.00 12.32 -15.93
N ASP A 7 3.69 13.15 -16.91
CA ASP A 7 3.97 12.92 -18.33
C ASP A 7 3.35 11.61 -18.87
N MET A 8 2.16 11.29 -18.36
CA MET A 8 1.39 10.09 -18.71
C MET A 8 0.13 10.45 -19.49
N ALA A 9 -0.14 9.70 -20.55
CA ALA A 9 -1.37 9.80 -21.33
C ALA A 9 -1.87 8.42 -21.74
N VAL A 10 -3.19 8.23 -21.77
CA VAL A 10 -3.83 7.01 -22.27
C VAL A 10 -4.39 7.32 -23.65
N ALA A 11 -3.82 6.74 -24.71
CA ALA A 11 -4.41 6.80 -26.03
C ALA A 11 -5.14 5.47 -26.28
N HIS A 12 -6.45 5.47 -26.02
CA HIS A 12 -7.44 4.46 -26.42
C HIS A 12 -6.97 2.99 -26.56
N GLY A 13 -7.51 2.11 -25.70
CA GLY A 13 -7.41 0.65 -25.83
C GLY A 13 -5.99 0.11 -25.63
N ALA A 14 -5.70 -0.36 -24.42
CA ALA A 14 -4.46 -1.07 -24.02
C ALA A 14 -3.11 -0.34 -24.19
N HIS A 15 -3.08 0.93 -24.62
CA HIS A 15 -1.83 1.65 -24.91
C HIS A 15 -1.66 2.84 -23.93
N MET A 16 -0.71 2.73 -23.00
CA MET A 16 -0.39 3.74 -21.97
C MET A 16 0.95 4.39 -22.29
N PHE A 17 1.04 5.72 -22.31
CA PHE A 17 2.30 6.44 -22.45
C PHE A 17 2.84 6.81 -21.07
N TRP A 18 4.13 6.54 -20.80
CA TRP A 18 4.81 6.91 -19.56
C TRP A 18 6.29 7.17 -19.83
N ASN A 19 6.76 8.39 -19.54
CA ASN A 19 8.17 8.78 -19.58
C ASN A 19 8.74 8.84 -18.15
N PRO A 20 9.42 7.79 -17.66
CA PRO A 20 9.80 7.69 -16.26
C PRO A 20 10.90 8.71 -15.88
N PRO A 21 10.64 9.65 -14.95
CA PRO A 21 11.59 10.72 -14.61
C PRO A 21 12.69 10.28 -13.64
N THR A 22 12.58 9.10 -13.02
CA THR A 22 13.55 8.57 -12.06
C THR A 22 14.02 7.16 -12.45
N ALA A 23 15.17 6.73 -11.92
CA ALA A 23 15.71 5.39 -12.17
C ALA A 23 14.82 4.26 -11.61
N PHE A 24 14.10 4.53 -10.52
CA PHE A 24 13.09 3.63 -9.96
C PHE A 24 11.85 3.53 -10.87
N ASP A 25 11.36 4.66 -11.37
CA ASP A 25 10.25 4.66 -12.34
C ASP A 25 10.64 3.93 -13.62
N LYS A 26 11.90 4.04 -14.03
CA LYS A 26 12.45 3.31 -15.18
C LYS A 26 12.52 1.81 -14.94
N SER A 27 12.90 1.35 -13.74
CA SER A 27 12.92 -0.08 -13.44
C SER A 27 11.53 -0.70 -13.38
N VAL A 28 10.54 0.06 -12.89
CA VAL A 28 9.12 -0.33 -12.91
C VAL A 28 8.60 -0.35 -14.35
N PHE A 29 8.93 0.66 -15.16
CA PHE A 29 8.60 0.69 -16.59
C PHE A 29 9.18 -0.52 -17.32
N ASP A 30 10.49 -0.77 -17.20
CA ASP A 30 11.19 -1.87 -17.87
C ASP A 30 10.63 -3.24 -17.45
N LYS A 31 10.24 -3.40 -16.18
CA LYS A 31 9.58 -4.61 -15.67
C LYS A 31 8.18 -4.82 -16.27
N ILE A 32 7.41 -3.75 -16.43
CA ILE A 32 6.09 -3.81 -17.07
C ILE A 32 6.23 -4.12 -18.57
N VAL A 33 7.17 -3.47 -19.27
CA VAL A 33 7.41 -3.69 -20.70
C VAL A 33 7.89 -5.12 -20.99
N SER A 34 8.90 -5.60 -20.27
CA SER A 34 9.43 -6.97 -20.42
C SER A 34 8.39 -8.05 -20.12
N SER A 35 7.44 -7.77 -19.22
CA SER A 35 6.35 -8.70 -18.90
C SER A 35 5.24 -8.73 -19.97
N HIS A 36 5.28 -7.84 -20.97
CA HIS A 36 4.23 -7.69 -21.97
C HIS A 36 4.76 -7.56 -23.42
N GLU A 37 5.89 -8.21 -23.73
CA GLU A 37 6.41 -8.27 -25.10
C GLU A 37 5.54 -9.14 -26.01
N GLY A 38 5.20 -8.63 -27.21
CA GLY A 38 4.48 -9.39 -28.22
C GLY A 38 5.36 -10.47 -28.87
N ALA A 39 4.75 -11.41 -29.60
CA ALA A 39 5.44 -12.56 -30.20
C ALA A 39 6.59 -12.23 -31.18
N SER A 40 6.73 -10.97 -31.62
CA SER A 40 7.82 -10.46 -32.47
C SER A 40 8.91 -9.69 -31.71
N GLY A 41 8.83 -9.61 -30.36
CA GLY A 41 9.78 -8.86 -29.53
C GLY A 41 9.65 -7.35 -29.63
N GLU A 42 8.60 -6.85 -30.30
CA GLU A 42 8.32 -5.42 -30.31
C GLU A 42 7.47 -5.03 -29.09
N PRO A 43 7.86 -3.97 -28.37
CA PRO A 43 7.07 -3.48 -27.25
C PRO A 43 5.71 -2.97 -27.75
N LEU A 44 4.64 -3.26 -27.01
CA LEU A 44 3.28 -2.73 -27.23
C LEU A 44 3.19 -1.19 -27.02
N LEU A 45 4.34 -0.56 -26.79
CA LEU A 45 4.56 0.85 -26.48
C LEU A 45 5.46 1.44 -27.56
N ARG A 46 4.95 2.42 -28.32
CA ARG A 46 5.74 3.15 -29.32
C ARG A 46 5.63 4.65 -29.10
N PHE A 47 6.78 5.32 -29.05
CA PHE A 47 6.85 6.78 -29.17
C PHE A 47 6.55 7.17 -30.62
N SER A 48 5.82 8.27 -30.83
CA SER A 48 5.76 8.87 -32.17
C SER A 48 7.17 9.39 -32.55
N PRO A 49 7.66 9.16 -33.77
CA PRO A 49 8.98 9.64 -34.17
C PRO A 49 9.04 11.17 -34.07
N GLY A 50 9.94 11.69 -33.23
CA GLY A 50 10.28 13.13 -33.17
C GLY A 50 9.64 13.96 -32.06
N ASN A 51 9.09 13.36 -30.99
CA ASN A 51 8.59 14.11 -29.82
C ASN A 51 9.01 13.47 -28.49
N ASP A 52 9.41 14.32 -27.53
CA ASP A 52 9.92 13.92 -26.19
C ASP A 52 8.86 14.04 -25.08
N HIS A 53 7.59 14.26 -25.42
CA HIS A 53 6.48 14.48 -24.47
C HIS A 53 5.12 14.05 -25.06
N ALA A 54 4.16 13.71 -24.19
CA ALA A 54 2.86 13.15 -24.61
C ALA A 54 1.86 14.22 -25.08
N VAL A 55 1.32 14.08 -26.30
CA VAL A 55 0.23 14.93 -26.84
C VAL A 55 -1.05 14.11 -26.99
N LEU A 56 -2.14 14.58 -26.39
CA LEU A 56 -3.47 13.97 -26.51
C LEU A 56 -4.12 14.36 -27.85
N VAL A 57 -4.48 13.37 -28.67
CA VAL A 57 -5.28 13.56 -29.91
C VAL A 57 -6.63 12.88 -29.73
N HIS A 58 -7.72 13.65 -29.83
CA HIS A 58 -9.09 13.11 -29.78
C HIS A 58 -9.62 12.88 -31.21
N PRO A 59 -10.23 11.73 -31.54
CA PRO A 59 -11.03 11.59 -32.76
C PRO A 59 -12.33 12.39 -32.64
N GLU A 60 -12.82 12.95 -33.75
CA GLU A 60 -14.08 13.71 -33.78
C GLU A 60 -15.27 12.91 -33.21
N PRO A 61 -16.20 13.57 -32.49
CA PRO A 61 -17.32 12.91 -31.85
C PRO A 61 -18.38 12.44 -32.87
N ARG A 62 -18.82 11.18 -32.75
CA ARG A 62 -19.96 10.62 -33.49
C ARG A 62 -21.30 11.12 -32.91
N PRO A 63 -22.34 11.42 -33.71
CA PRO A 63 -23.54 12.11 -33.24
C PRO A 63 -24.42 11.30 -32.27
N ALA A 64 -25.07 12.03 -31.35
CA ALA A 64 -25.90 11.52 -30.26
C ALA A 64 -27.25 10.91 -30.70
N SER A 65 -27.78 10.00 -29.88
CA SER A 65 -29.20 9.59 -29.91
C SER A 65 -29.96 10.11 -28.67
N PRO A 66 -31.28 10.39 -28.78
CA PRO A 66 -31.98 11.39 -27.96
C PRO A 66 -32.56 10.84 -26.64
N PRO A 67 -32.96 11.72 -25.70
CA PRO A 67 -33.31 11.35 -24.33
C PRO A 67 -34.82 11.15 -24.12
N PRO A 68 -35.26 10.50 -23.03
CA PRO A 68 -36.58 10.75 -22.47
C PRO A 68 -36.52 11.46 -21.11
N THR A 69 -37.03 12.69 -21.13
CA THR A 69 -37.99 13.32 -20.20
C THR A 69 -37.84 13.17 -18.67
N ARG A 70 -37.41 14.29 -18.04
CA ARG A 70 -37.87 14.83 -16.74
C ARG A 70 -39.27 15.49 -16.90
N PRO A 71 -40.05 15.88 -15.86
CA PRO A 71 -39.68 16.74 -14.70
C PRO A 71 -40.17 16.16 -13.35
N GLU A 72 -39.76 16.59 -12.15
CA GLU A 72 -39.90 17.92 -11.48
C GLU A 72 -38.79 18.03 -10.39
N SER A 73 -37.96 19.09 -10.33
CA SER A 73 -38.11 20.40 -9.64
C SER A 73 -38.21 20.31 -8.10
N ILE A 74 -37.62 21.14 -7.24
CA ILE A 74 -36.77 22.36 -7.20
C ILE A 74 -36.28 22.41 -5.74
N ALA A 75 -34.97 22.48 -5.48
CA ALA A 75 -34.26 23.59 -4.80
C ALA A 75 -34.65 23.93 -3.35
N GLU A 76 -33.63 24.40 -2.61
CA GLU A 76 -33.62 24.96 -1.25
C GLU A 76 -33.58 23.88 -0.15
N ASP A 77 -32.68 23.91 0.83
CA ASP A 77 -32.10 25.10 1.44
C ASP A 77 -30.74 24.81 2.11
N MET A 78 -29.83 25.77 1.98
CA MET A 78 -28.60 25.87 2.76
C MET A 78 -28.97 26.35 4.15
N GLN A 79 -28.71 25.56 5.20
CA GLN A 79 -28.55 26.15 6.54
C GLN A 79 -27.27 25.65 7.22
N LEU A 80 -26.44 26.65 7.51
CA LEU A 80 -25.18 26.64 8.23
C LEU A 80 -25.39 26.42 9.74
N SER A 81 -24.31 25.96 10.36
CA SER A 81 -23.98 26.04 11.80
C SER A 81 -24.61 25.03 12.76
N GLY A 82 -23.80 24.04 13.11
CA GLY A 82 -23.93 23.24 14.32
C GLY A 82 -22.62 22.51 14.58
N LYS A 83 -21.88 22.95 15.59
CA LYS A 83 -20.61 22.42 16.08
C LYS A 83 -20.79 20.94 16.48
N ASP A 84 -20.23 20.01 15.70
CA ASP A 84 -19.93 18.66 16.17
C ASP A 84 -18.61 18.15 15.58
N THR A 85 -17.73 17.77 16.49
CA THR A 85 -16.47 17.09 16.23
C THR A 85 -16.78 15.59 16.19
N GLY A 86 -17.01 15.05 15.00
CA GLY A 86 -17.30 13.63 14.82
C GLY A 86 -16.75 13.15 13.48
N VAL A 87 -15.87 12.16 13.52
CA VAL A 87 -15.49 11.33 12.36
C VAL A 87 -16.77 10.92 11.62
N PRO A 88 -16.87 11.04 10.29
CA PRO A 88 -18.05 10.57 9.55
C PRO A 88 -18.28 9.10 9.88
N GLY A 89 -19.45 8.80 10.47
CA GLY A 89 -19.83 7.46 10.89
C GLY A 89 -19.71 6.49 9.72
N LEU A 90 -18.82 5.52 9.87
CA LEU A 90 -18.64 4.45 8.91
C LEU A 90 -19.92 3.62 8.82
N ALA A 91 -20.44 3.40 7.62
CA ALA A 91 -21.49 2.43 7.40
C ALA A 91 -21.07 1.08 7.99
N ASP A 92 -21.93 0.46 8.81
CA ASP A 92 -21.72 -0.89 9.38
C ASP A 92 -21.60 -1.98 8.31
N THR A 93 -21.96 -1.65 7.06
CA THR A 93 -21.92 -2.54 5.91
C THR A 93 -20.91 -2.03 4.90
N VAL A 94 -20.00 -2.92 4.48
CA VAL A 94 -19.00 -2.69 3.44
C VAL A 94 -19.33 -3.59 2.27
N HIS A 95 -19.36 -3.04 1.05
CA HIS A 95 -19.51 -3.85 -0.15
C HIS A 95 -18.14 -4.28 -0.65
N ALA A 96 -17.96 -5.54 -1.05
CA ALA A 96 -16.74 -6.02 -1.71
C ALA A 96 -17.11 -7.19 -2.63
N ASP A 97 -16.54 -7.25 -3.84
CA ASP A 97 -16.84 -8.30 -4.83
C ASP A 97 -18.34 -8.53 -5.08
N GLY A 98 -19.13 -7.45 -5.10
CA GLY A 98 -20.58 -7.53 -5.29
C GLY A 98 -21.36 -8.09 -4.09
N ARG A 99 -20.71 -8.31 -2.94
CA ARG A 99 -21.33 -8.81 -1.71
C ARG A 99 -21.31 -7.75 -0.62
N ALA A 100 -22.30 -7.79 0.27
CA ALA A 100 -22.36 -6.95 1.46
C ALA A 100 -21.75 -7.70 2.65
N PHE A 101 -20.85 -7.05 3.38
CA PHE A 101 -20.19 -7.55 4.57
C PHE A 101 -20.51 -6.66 5.76
N ARG A 102 -20.71 -7.25 6.93
CA ARG A 102 -20.78 -6.48 8.18
C ARG A 102 -19.38 -6.20 8.68
N ARG A 103 -19.06 -4.94 8.97
CA ARG A 103 -17.78 -4.56 9.54
C ARG A 103 -17.68 -5.03 10.99
N MET A 104 -16.58 -5.69 11.32
CA MET A 104 -16.22 -6.01 12.71
C MET A 104 -15.09 -5.07 13.15
N PRO A 105 -15.26 -4.30 14.24
CA PRO A 105 -14.22 -3.40 14.71
C PRO A 105 -13.04 -4.22 15.28
N ALA A 106 -11.83 -3.91 14.83
CA ALA A 106 -10.60 -4.44 15.39
C ALA A 106 -9.86 -3.35 16.19
N ARG A 107 -9.23 -3.72 17.29
CA ARG A 107 -8.37 -2.82 18.06
C ARG A 107 -7.10 -2.52 17.25
N GLY A 108 -6.73 -1.25 17.13
CA GLY A 108 -5.48 -0.82 16.48
C GLY A 108 -4.27 -0.97 17.40
N ASP A 109 -3.92 -2.20 17.77
CA ASP A 109 -2.87 -2.54 18.73
C ASP A 109 -1.69 -3.32 18.12
N GLY A 110 -1.55 -3.31 16.79
CA GLY A 110 -0.56 -4.10 16.07
C GLY A 110 -0.94 -5.57 15.86
N ASP A 111 -2.04 -6.02 16.47
CA ASP A 111 -2.60 -7.37 16.32
C ASP A 111 -3.89 -7.37 15.47
N CYS A 112 -4.29 -6.21 14.94
CA CYS A 112 -5.56 -6.02 14.26
C CYS A 112 -5.79 -7.01 13.12
N LEU A 113 -4.79 -7.28 12.28
CA LEU A 113 -4.89 -8.24 11.18
C LEU A 113 -5.10 -9.66 11.71
N PHE A 114 -4.22 -10.14 12.61
CA PHE A 114 -4.28 -11.48 13.17
C PHE A 114 -5.60 -11.75 13.87
N ARG A 115 -6.09 -10.76 14.64
CA ARG A 115 -7.39 -10.83 15.31
C ARG A 115 -8.53 -10.87 14.31
N SER A 116 -8.53 -9.99 13.31
CA SER A 116 -9.56 -9.94 12.27
C SER A 116 -9.64 -11.24 11.46
N LEU A 117 -8.50 -11.89 11.20
CA LEU A 117 -8.45 -13.18 10.52
C LEU A 117 -9.03 -14.30 11.39
N LEU A 118 -8.66 -14.35 12.68
CA LEU A 118 -9.21 -15.35 13.61
C LEU A 118 -10.72 -15.17 13.79
N ASP A 119 -11.18 -13.93 13.97
CA ASP A 119 -12.60 -13.63 14.17
C ASP A 119 -13.41 -13.96 12.92
N THR A 120 -12.91 -13.59 11.73
CA THR A 120 -13.55 -13.95 10.47
C THR A 120 -13.56 -15.47 10.28
N ALA A 121 -12.44 -16.16 10.46
CA ALA A 121 -12.34 -17.60 10.27
C ALA A 121 -13.24 -18.41 11.22
N ARG A 122 -13.39 -17.96 12.47
CA ARG A 122 -14.25 -18.59 13.47
C ARG A 122 -15.73 -18.35 13.23
N SER A 123 -16.09 -17.33 12.45
CA SER A 123 -17.48 -17.07 12.06
C SER A 123 -18.01 -18.05 11.01
N HIS A 124 -17.14 -18.82 10.34
CA HIS A 124 -17.56 -19.83 9.39
C HIS A 124 -18.24 -21.03 10.09
N PRO A 125 -19.25 -21.67 9.46
CA PRO A 125 -19.93 -22.84 10.04
C PRO A 125 -18.98 -23.99 10.42
N VAL A 126 -17.92 -24.18 9.62
CA VAL A 126 -16.83 -25.10 9.90
C VAL A 126 -15.54 -24.30 9.84
N PRO A 127 -15.00 -23.85 10.99
CA PRO A 127 -13.76 -23.09 11.01
C PRO A 127 -12.57 -23.93 10.51
N PRO A 128 -11.62 -23.32 9.78
CA PRO A 128 -10.41 -24.02 9.35
C PRO A 128 -9.55 -24.40 10.57
N PRO A 129 -8.74 -25.48 10.51
CA PRO A 129 -7.96 -25.95 11.65
C PRO A 129 -7.04 -24.90 12.28
N TRP A 130 -6.49 -23.99 11.48
CA TRP A 130 -5.62 -22.91 11.96
C TRP A 130 -6.35 -21.87 12.82
N ALA A 131 -7.68 -21.75 12.71
CA ALA A 131 -8.49 -20.82 13.51
C ALA A 131 -8.55 -21.18 15.01
N ALA A 132 -8.14 -22.40 15.37
CA ALA A 132 -7.99 -22.82 16.77
C ALA A 132 -6.81 -22.12 17.48
N ARG A 133 -5.87 -21.51 16.73
CA ARG A 133 -4.72 -20.79 17.28
C ARG A 133 -5.14 -19.45 17.89
N ASN A 134 -4.37 -18.94 18.84
CA ASN A 134 -4.46 -17.54 19.28
C ASN A 134 -3.53 -16.64 18.45
N VAL A 135 -3.58 -15.32 18.68
CA VAL A 135 -2.75 -14.34 17.95
C VAL A 135 -1.26 -14.66 18.06
N ALA A 136 -0.77 -14.94 19.27
CA ALA A 136 0.62 -15.34 19.49
C ALA A 136 0.99 -16.59 18.67
N GLY A 137 0.11 -17.58 18.62
CA GLY A 137 0.30 -18.79 17.83
C GLY A 137 0.33 -18.55 16.31
N LEU A 138 -0.42 -17.55 15.79
CA LEU A 138 -0.31 -17.15 14.39
C LEU A 138 1.00 -16.40 14.12
N ARG A 139 1.44 -15.53 15.03
CA ARG A 139 2.73 -14.82 14.94
C ARG A 139 3.92 -15.78 14.94
N SER A 140 3.94 -16.75 15.87
CA SER A 140 4.98 -17.77 15.88
C SER A 140 4.96 -18.61 14.61
N LEU A 141 3.77 -18.99 14.11
CA LEU A 141 3.63 -19.76 12.87
C LEU A 141 4.22 -19.03 11.67
N ILE A 142 3.89 -17.74 11.49
CA ILE A 142 4.44 -16.96 10.37
C ILE A 142 5.94 -16.74 10.53
N ARG A 143 6.43 -16.40 11.73
CA ARG A 143 7.87 -16.27 11.99
C ARG A 143 8.63 -17.55 11.65
N ASP A 144 8.15 -18.69 12.12
CA ASP A 144 8.77 -19.99 11.86
C ASP A 144 8.76 -20.33 10.38
N ARG A 145 7.67 -19.96 9.67
CA ARG A 145 7.57 -20.17 8.23
C ARG A 145 8.51 -19.26 7.43
N LEU A 146 8.73 -18.03 7.90
CA LEU A 146 9.62 -17.07 7.26
C LEU A 146 11.10 -17.34 7.55
N THR A 147 11.41 -17.91 8.71
CA THR A 147 12.79 -18.17 9.14
C THR A 147 13.48 -19.14 8.17
N GLY A 148 14.52 -18.66 7.46
CA GLY A 148 15.26 -19.45 6.48
C GLY A 148 14.47 -19.79 5.22
N SER A 149 13.35 -19.09 4.95
CA SER A 149 12.52 -19.27 3.76
C SER A 149 12.84 -18.25 2.68
N GLU A 150 12.73 -18.67 1.43
CA GLU A 150 12.80 -17.79 0.25
C GLU A 150 11.57 -16.87 0.11
N LEU A 151 10.55 -17.03 0.96
CA LEU A 151 9.35 -16.17 0.93
C LEU A 151 9.67 -14.69 1.15
N LEU A 152 10.80 -14.36 1.79
CA LEU A 152 11.26 -12.98 1.99
C LEU A 152 12.24 -12.49 0.90
N ALA A 153 12.69 -13.36 0.00
CA ALA A 153 13.68 -12.99 -1.00
C ALA A 153 13.24 -11.79 -1.88
N PRO A 154 11.98 -11.71 -2.34
CA PRO A 154 11.51 -10.55 -3.10
C PRO A 154 11.57 -9.24 -2.30
N ASP A 155 11.22 -9.27 -1.01
CA ASP A 155 11.23 -8.10 -0.14
C ASP A 155 12.65 -7.62 0.15
N VAL A 156 13.58 -8.56 0.37
CA VAL A 156 15.01 -8.26 0.56
C VAL A 156 15.64 -7.70 -0.71
N GLU A 157 15.29 -8.24 -1.87
CA GLU A 157 15.78 -7.73 -3.17
C GLU A 157 15.24 -6.32 -3.45
N ALA A 158 13.96 -6.08 -3.16
CA ALA A 158 13.34 -4.77 -3.32
C ALA A 158 13.88 -3.74 -2.33
N THR A 159 14.30 -4.18 -1.13
CA THR A 159 14.72 -3.32 -0.03
C THR A 159 16.08 -3.77 0.54
N PRO A 160 17.19 -3.51 -0.16
CA PRO A 160 18.50 -4.01 0.24
C PRO A 160 19.11 -3.28 1.45
N ASP A 161 18.77 -2.00 1.68
CA ASP A 161 19.18 -1.26 2.88
C ASP A 161 17.97 -0.97 3.78
N PRO A 162 17.81 -1.65 4.92
CA PRO A 162 16.69 -1.42 5.82
C PRO A 162 16.70 -0.01 6.45
N VAL A 163 17.86 0.65 6.52
CA VAL A 163 17.94 2.02 7.05
C VAL A 163 17.32 2.99 6.06
N LEU A 164 17.62 2.81 4.77
CA LEU A 164 17.04 3.62 3.69
C LEU A 164 15.52 3.43 3.64
N ALA A 165 15.04 2.19 3.73
CA ALA A 165 13.61 1.87 3.74
C ALA A 165 12.82 2.69 4.77
N VAL A 166 13.35 2.78 5.99
CA VAL A 166 12.73 3.54 7.08
C VAL A 166 12.79 5.04 6.83
N VAL A 167 13.93 5.56 6.35
CA VAL A 167 14.08 6.98 6.05
C VAL A 167 13.15 7.41 4.92
N ASP A 168 13.03 6.60 3.87
CA ASP A 168 12.16 6.86 2.73
C ASP A 168 10.69 6.80 3.10
N ASP A 169 10.26 5.81 3.88
CA ASP A 169 8.89 5.75 4.35
C ASP A 169 8.53 7.01 5.18
N LEU A 170 9.38 7.40 6.12
CA LEU A 170 9.15 8.58 6.95
C LEU A 170 9.17 9.88 6.13
N ARG A 171 10.03 9.94 5.09
CA ARG A 171 10.03 11.05 4.12
C ARG A 171 8.72 11.11 3.36
N MET A 172 8.22 9.98 2.86
CA MET A 172 6.95 9.91 2.15
C MET A 172 5.77 10.31 3.04
N THR A 173 5.74 9.82 4.28
CA THR A 173 4.75 10.21 5.29
C THR A 173 4.79 11.71 5.57
N ALA A 174 5.97 12.30 5.68
CA ALA A 174 6.11 13.75 5.92
C ALA A 174 5.67 14.61 4.71
N LEU A 175 5.76 14.07 3.50
CA LEU A 175 5.33 14.75 2.26
C LEU A 175 3.84 14.53 1.94
N ALA A 176 3.21 13.54 2.57
CA ALA A 176 1.81 13.20 2.33
C ALA A 176 0.88 14.37 2.64
N GLY A 177 0.02 14.72 1.67
CA GLY A 177 -0.97 15.81 1.82
C GLY A 177 -0.41 17.23 1.75
N VAL A 178 0.91 17.42 1.60
CA VAL A 178 1.53 18.75 1.44
C VAL A 178 1.31 19.27 0.02
N ARG A 179 0.51 20.33 -0.11
CA ARG A 179 0.15 20.95 -1.40
C ARG A 179 1.02 22.16 -1.77
N ASP A 180 1.55 22.86 -0.77
CA ASP A 180 2.40 24.03 -0.97
C ASP A 180 3.79 23.62 -1.47
N ALA A 181 4.21 24.18 -2.60
CA ALA A 181 5.46 23.80 -3.27
C ALA A 181 6.70 24.17 -2.44
N GLU A 182 6.71 25.34 -1.80
CA GLU A 182 7.84 25.76 -0.98
C GLU A 182 7.95 24.92 0.30
N ALA A 183 6.82 24.61 0.95
CA ALA A 183 6.80 23.73 2.11
C ALA A 183 7.28 22.32 1.73
N ARG A 184 6.85 21.81 0.57
CA ARG A 184 7.29 20.53 0.04
C ARG A 184 8.81 20.51 -0.18
N GLU A 185 9.37 21.55 -0.79
CA GLU A 185 10.81 21.68 -1.02
C GLU A 185 11.61 21.75 0.29
N ARG A 186 11.14 22.55 1.28
CA ARG A 186 11.78 22.62 2.60
C ARG A 186 11.79 21.27 3.32
N ILE A 187 10.69 20.50 3.21
CA ILE A 187 10.59 19.16 3.78
C ILE A 187 11.55 18.19 3.06
N ALA A 188 11.60 18.22 1.73
CA ALA A 188 12.50 17.40 0.94
C ALA A 188 13.97 17.63 1.32
N GLN A 189 14.43 18.89 1.33
CA GLN A 189 15.80 19.23 1.72
C GLN A 189 16.14 18.84 3.16
N ARG A 190 15.16 18.88 4.08
CA ARG A 190 15.35 18.40 5.46
C ARG A 190 15.58 16.90 5.48
N TRP A 191 14.84 16.14 4.68
CA TRP A 191 14.98 14.69 4.59
C TRP A 191 16.26 14.26 3.87
N ASP A 192 16.70 14.98 2.84
CA ASP A 192 18.01 14.71 2.20
C ASP A 192 19.16 14.85 3.21
N ARG A 193 19.11 15.85 4.11
CA ARG A 193 20.08 15.98 5.21
C ARG A 193 19.99 14.84 6.24
N ILE A 194 18.79 14.31 6.49
CA ILE A 194 18.58 13.17 7.40
C ILE A 194 19.15 11.91 6.76
N GLU A 195 18.86 11.67 5.48
CA GLU A 195 19.36 10.54 4.71
C GLU A 195 20.89 10.52 4.71
N GLN A 196 21.53 11.64 4.37
CA GLN A 196 22.99 11.76 4.44
C GLN A 196 23.53 11.44 5.85
N ALA A 197 22.91 11.95 6.91
CA ALA A 197 23.38 11.73 8.27
C ALA A 197 23.19 10.28 8.74
N VAL A 198 22.05 9.68 8.44
CA VAL A 198 21.65 8.37 8.99
C VAL A 198 22.07 7.24 8.06
N VAL A 199 21.70 7.30 6.78
CA VAL A 199 21.98 6.26 5.79
C VAL A 199 23.46 6.28 5.45
N THR A 200 24.00 7.42 5.01
CA THR A 200 25.40 7.47 4.57
C THR A 200 26.39 7.52 5.74
N ASN A 201 26.17 8.41 6.71
CA ASN A 201 27.15 8.63 7.79
C ASN A 201 26.93 7.72 9.02
N GLY A 202 25.82 6.96 9.09
CA GLY A 202 25.54 6.04 10.18
C GLY A 202 25.26 6.69 11.54
N ASP A 203 24.75 7.92 11.57
CA ASP A 203 24.50 8.66 12.82
C ASP A 203 23.41 7.99 13.67
N GLY A 204 23.85 7.22 14.67
CA GLY A 204 22.97 6.52 15.61
C GLY A 204 22.15 7.43 16.54
N ARG A 205 22.61 8.66 16.82
CA ARG A 205 21.80 9.61 17.61
C ARG A 205 20.66 10.15 16.77
N ARG A 206 20.95 10.54 15.53
CA ARG A 206 19.93 11.03 14.60
C ARG A 206 18.92 9.95 14.26
N TRP A 207 19.37 8.71 14.04
CA TRP A 207 18.52 7.53 13.87
C TRP A 207 17.50 7.37 15.00
N ARG A 208 17.95 7.30 16.26
CA ARG A 208 17.03 7.15 17.40
C ARG A 208 16.07 8.33 17.55
N GLN A 209 16.52 9.54 17.23
CA GLN A 209 15.67 10.72 17.27
C GLN A 209 14.54 10.63 16.23
N ILE A 210 14.85 10.29 14.98
CA ILE A 210 13.80 10.19 13.95
C ILE A 210 12.82 9.04 14.23
N LEU A 211 13.29 7.93 14.81
CA LEU A 211 12.41 6.82 15.20
C LEU A 211 11.49 7.21 16.35
N LYS A 212 12.03 7.88 17.38
CA LYS A 212 11.24 8.34 18.53
C LYS A 212 10.18 9.37 18.14
N ASP A 213 10.50 10.26 17.21
CA ASP A 213 9.60 11.32 16.75
C ASP A 213 8.62 10.87 15.66
N SER A 214 8.66 9.59 15.27
CA SER A 214 7.84 9.02 14.21
C SER A 214 6.89 7.93 14.71
N GLY A 215 6.25 7.22 13.78
CA GLY A 215 5.42 6.05 14.08
C GLY A 215 6.20 4.79 14.49
N TYR A 216 7.55 4.83 14.54
CA TYR A 216 8.43 3.67 14.73
C TYR A 216 9.33 3.72 15.99
N PRO A 217 8.84 4.20 17.15
CA PRO A 217 9.71 4.38 18.32
C PRO A 217 10.35 3.07 18.79
N HIS A 218 9.63 1.95 18.67
CA HIS A 218 10.08 0.63 19.11
C HIS A 218 11.10 -0.03 18.18
N LEU A 219 11.29 0.50 16.96
CA LEU A 219 12.36 0.02 16.10
C LEU A 219 13.74 0.30 16.71
N ALA A 220 13.86 1.35 17.53
CA ALA A 220 15.10 1.68 18.22
C ALA A 220 15.45 0.66 19.33
N ASP A 221 14.47 -0.09 19.83
CA ASP A 221 14.69 -1.16 20.82
C ASP A 221 15.31 -2.41 20.17
N VAL A 222 15.00 -2.65 18.89
CA VAL A 222 15.49 -3.80 18.11
C VAL A 222 16.77 -3.47 17.34
N ALA A 223 16.83 -2.28 16.75
CA ALA A 223 17.97 -1.78 16.01
C ALA A 223 18.35 -0.37 16.50
N PRO A 224 19.16 -0.24 17.58
CA PRO A 224 19.50 1.05 18.18
C PRO A 224 20.36 1.97 17.32
N THR A 225 20.99 1.44 16.27
CA THR A 225 21.83 2.17 15.31
C THR A 225 21.58 1.70 13.87
N PRO A 226 21.93 2.51 12.85
CA PRO A 226 21.91 2.08 11.45
C PRO A 226 22.73 0.81 11.19
N ALA A 227 23.85 0.62 11.89
CA ALA A 227 24.67 -0.58 11.77
C ALA A 227 23.96 -1.83 12.35
N ASP A 228 23.19 -1.68 13.42
CA ASP A 228 22.39 -2.78 13.98
C ASP A 228 21.27 -3.18 13.01
N ALA A 229 20.58 -2.21 12.40
CA ALA A 229 19.55 -2.48 11.40
C ALA A 229 20.12 -3.23 10.19
N ARG A 230 21.28 -2.79 9.66
CA ARG A 230 21.95 -3.47 8.54
C ARG A 230 22.48 -4.85 8.90
N ARG A 231 22.92 -5.05 10.14
CA ARG A 231 23.35 -6.37 10.63
C ARG A 231 22.20 -7.36 10.72
N LEU A 232 21.01 -6.88 11.13
CA LEU A 232 19.79 -7.69 11.11
C LEU A 232 19.31 -7.95 9.69
N GLY A 233 19.51 -7.00 8.78
CA GLY A 233 18.98 -7.07 7.42
C GLY A 233 17.47 -6.81 7.37
N THR A 234 16.95 -6.65 6.16
CA THR A 234 15.51 -6.48 5.92
C THR A 234 14.72 -7.70 6.38
N ASP A 235 15.22 -8.90 6.10
CA ASP A 235 14.65 -10.18 6.55
C ASP A 235 14.58 -10.28 8.07
N GLY A 236 15.67 -9.95 8.77
CA GLY A 236 15.70 -9.96 10.23
C GLY A 236 14.70 -8.98 10.85
N LEU A 237 14.48 -7.82 10.22
CA LEU A 237 13.49 -6.84 10.68
C LEU A 237 12.05 -7.24 10.35
N ILE A 238 11.81 -7.91 9.22
CA ILE A 238 10.50 -8.53 8.92
C ILE A 238 10.18 -9.63 9.94
N LEU A 239 11.17 -10.47 10.28
CA LEU A 239 11.03 -11.50 11.33
C LEU A 239 10.75 -10.87 12.70
N ALA A 240 11.42 -9.76 13.04
CA ALA A 240 11.13 -9.02 14.25
C ALA A 240 9.69 -8.47 14.26
N ALA A 241 9.21 -7.93 13.13
CA ALA A 241 7.84 -7.42 13.00
C ALA A 241 6.77 -8.53 13.07
N ALA A 242 7.11 -9.74 12.59
CA ALA A 242 6.26 -10.91 12.74
C ALA A 242 6.03 -11.28 14.21
N GLU A 243 7.05 -11.12 15.06
CA GLU A 243 7.00 -11.50 16.48
C GLU A 243 6.50 -10.35 17.39
N LEU A 244 6.95 -9.12 17.15
CA LEU A 244 6.72 -7.96 18.02
C LEU A 244 5.56 -7.08 17.51
N PRO A 245 4.41 -7.02 18.22
CA PRO A 245 3.27 -6.17 17.83
C PRO A 245 3.62 -4.69 17.68
N ALA A 246 4.57 -4.22 18.49
CA ALA A 246 5.04 -2.85 18.51
C ALA A 246 5.71 -2.39 17.20
N LEU A 247 6.12 -3.32 16.33
CA LEU A 247 6.71 -3.04 15.03
C LEU A 247 5.69 -3.12 13.88
N TRP A 248 4.41 -3.36 14.16
CA TRP A 248 3.37 -3.50 13.14
C TRP A 248 3.20 -2.26 12.26
N SER A 249 3.52 -1.07 12.77
CA SER A 249 3.47 0.18 12.00
C SER A 249 4.66 0.33 11.05
N SER A 250 5.76 -0.38 11.27
CA SER A 250 7.00 -0.23 10.50
C SER A 250 6.85 -0.78 9.07
N PRO A 251 7.65 -0.29 8.11
CA PRO A 251 7.61 -0.81 6.72
C PRO A 251 7.92 -2.31 6.62
N PHE A 252 8.59 -2.88 7.62
CA PHE A 252 8.88 -4.32 7.66
C PHE A 252 7.67 -5.20 7.96
N ALA A 253 6.57 -4.62 8.44
CA ALA A 253 5.31 -5.33 8.63
C ALA A 253 4.51 -5.51 7.33
N ASP A 254 4.83 -4.76 6.27
CA ASP A 254 4.05 -4.75 5.02
C ASP A 254 4.09 -6.08 4.26
N ALA A 255 5.14 -6.89 4.47
CA ALA A 255 5.25 -8.24 3.91
C ALA A 255 4.36 -9.27 4.63
N LEU A 256 3.96 -8.99 5.89
CA LEU A 256 3.30 -9.97 6.76
C LEU A 256 1.90 -10.39 6.27
N PRO A 257 1.03 -9.52 5.73
CA PRO A 257 -0.26 -9.94 5.19
C PRO A 257 -0.14 -10.99 4.08
N LEU A 258 0.79 -10.79 3.13
CA LEU A 258 1.02 -11.72 2.03
C LEU A 258 1.65 -13.03 2.52
N ALA A 259 2.68 -12.94 3.36
CA ALA A 259 3.30 -14.10 3.98
C ALA A 259 2.29 -14.92 4.81
N LEU A 260 1.37 -14.27 5.51
CA LEU A 260 0.30 -14.93 6.26
C LEU A 260 -0.69 -15.63 5.33
N ALA A 261 -1.07 -14.99 4.22
CA ALA A 261 -1.95 -15.59 3.21
C ALA A 261 -1.35 -16.87 2.62
N HIS A 262 -0.05 -16.86 2.29
CA HIS A 262 0.67 -18.06 1.84
C HIS A 262 0.80 -19.12 2.94
N THR A 263 1.11 -18.70 4.18
CA THR A 263 1.32 -19.62 5.31
C THR A 263 0.04 -20.38 5.68
N LEU A 264 -1.11 -19.72 5.60
CA LEU A 264 -2.42 -20.32 5.88
C LEU A 264 -3.07 -20.93 4.63
N ASP A 265 -2.44 -20.80 3.46
CA ASP A 265 -2.98 -21.17 2.15
C ASP A 265 -4.39 -20.60 1.92
N ILE A 266 -4.59 -19.33 2.25
CA ILE A 266 -5.86 -18.60 2.06
C ILE A 266 -5.70 -17.57 0.96
N GLU A 267 -6.81 -17.23 0.30
CA GLU A 267 -6.90 -15.99 -0.47
C GLU A 267 -7.36 -14.86 0.44
N LEU A 268 -6.46 -13.93 0.74
CA LEU A 268 -6.76 -12.78 1.59
C LEU A 268 -7.11 -11.57 0.72
N ARG A 269 -8.34 -11.08 0.82
CA ARG A 269 -8.83 -9.91 0.09
C ARG A 269 -8.81 -8.67 0.98
N LEU A 270 -7.89 -7.77 0.70
CA LEU A 270 -7.82 -6.47 1.37
C LEU A 270 -8.84 -5.53 0.74
N VAL A 271 -9.78 -5.06 1.55
CA VAL A 271 -10.85 -4.14 1.13
C VAL A 271 -10.49 -2.75 1.64
N ARG A 272 -10.36 -1.78 0.73
CA ARG A 272 -10.02 -0.38 1.07
C ARG A 272 -11.05 0.57 0.43
N PRO A 273 -11.26 1.78 0.99
CA PRO A 273 -12.00 2.81 0.30
C PRO A 273 -11.39 3.07 -1.08
N ASP A 274 -12.22 3.20 -2.10
CA ASP A 274 -11.78 3.61 -3.43
C ASP A 274 -11.62 5.14 -3.45
N PRO A 275 -10.40 5.68 -3.69
CA PRO A 275 -10.19 7.12 -3.71
C PRO A 275 -10.93 7.82 -4.87
N SER A 276 -11.33 7.08 -5.91
CA SER A 276 -12.03 7.62 -7.07
C SER A 276 -13.55 7.71 -6.89
N THR A 277 -14.11 7.06 -5.86
CA THR A 277 -15.56 7.02 -5.63
C THR A 277 -15.89 7.20 -4.15
N ALA A 278 -16.78 8.14 -3.83
CA ALA A 278 -17.11 8.50 -2.44
C ALA A 278 -17.69 7.35 -1.59
N THR A 279 -18.19 6.29 -2.23
CA THR A 279 -18.80 5.11 -1.58
C THR A 279 -18.26 3.79 -2.08
N GLY A 280 -17.30 3.79 -3.02
CA GLY A 280 -16.78 2.55 -3.57
C GLY A 280 -15.65 1.97 -2.74
N THR A 281 -15.36 0.71 -3.01
CA THR A 281 -14.28 -0.04 -2.38
C THR A 281 -13.41 -0.66 -3.45
N SER A 282 -12.10 -0.60 -3.26
CA SER A 282 -11.15 -1.40 -4.00
C SER A 282 -10.86 -2.69 -3.24
N VAL A 283 -10.67 -3.79 -3.99
CA VAL A 283 -10.33 -5.11 -3.45
C VAL A 283 -9.00 -5.55 -4.04
N THR A 284 -8.02 -5.81 -3.19
CA THR A 284 -6.71 -6.33 -3.60
C THR A 284 -6.55 -7.76 -3.08
N PRO A 285 -6.43 -8.77 -3.97
CA PRO A 285 -6.20 -10.14 -3.55
C PRO A 285 -4.72 -10.39 -3.21
N LEU A 286 -4.48 -11.11 -2.12
CA LEU A 286 -3.19 -11.65 -1.71
C LEU A 286 -3.28 -13.18 -1.73
N ASN A 287 -2.25 -13.85 -2.27
CA ASN A 287 -2.25 -15.30 -2.54
C ASN A 287 -3.52 -15.77 -3.29
N PRO A 288 -3.76 -15.26 -4.52
CA PRO A 288 -4.94 -15.63 -5.30
C PRO A 288 -5.00 -17.14 -5.55
N GLY A 289 -6.17 -17.76 -5.32
CA GLY A 289 -6.34 -19.21 -5.48
C GLY A 289 -5.93 -20.06 -4.26
N GLY A 290 -5.70 -19.44 -3.10
CA GLY A 290 -5.47 -20.16 -1.85
C GLY A 290 -6.59 -21.18 -1.54
N ARG A 291 -6.19 -22.39 -1.15
CA ARG A 291 -7.10 -23.55 -1.12
C ARG A 291 -7.92 -23.67 0.17
N SER A 292 -7.49 -23.00 1.22
CA SER A 292 -8.14 -22.99 2.54
C SER A 292 -9.27 -21.95 2.66
N GLY A 293 -9.65 -21.32 1.54
CA GLY A 293 -10.78 -20.41 1.43
C GLY A 293 -10.38 -18.94 1.27
N THR A 294 -11.40 -18.10 1.13
CA THR A 294 -11.25 -16.65 0.90
C THR A 294 -11.69 -15.87 2.15
N LEU A 295 -10.89 -14.91 2.59
CA LEU A 295 -11.20 -14.02 3.71
C LEU A 295 -11.12 -12.56 3.28
N HIS A 296 -12.10 -11.75 3.69
CA HIS A 296 -12.14 -10.31 3.44
C HIS A 296 -11.74 -9.55 4.70
N VAL A 297 -10.74 -8.67 4.59
CA VAL A 297 -10.31 -7.80 5.69
C VAL A 297 -10.39 -6.35 5.22
N ALA A 298 -11.22 -5.57 5.89
CA ALA A 298 -11.36 -4.14 5.62
C ALA A 298 -10.26 -3.36 6.36
N TYR A 299 -9.52 -2.54 5.61
CA TYR A 299 -8.40 -1.72 6.09
C TYR A 299 -8.78 -0.23 6.05
#